data_AF-A0A2D6MC85-F1
#
_entry.id   AF-A0A2D6MC85-F1
#
_cell.length_a   1.000
_cell.length_b   1.000
_cell.length_c   1.000
_cell.angle_alpha   90.00
_cell.angle_beta   90.00
_cell.angle_gamma   90.00
#
_symmetry.space_group_name_H-M   'P 1'
#
loop_
_entity.id
_entity.type
_entity.pdbx_description
1 polymer ?
#
loop_
_entity_poly.entity_id
_entity_poly.type
_entity_poly.pdbx_seq_one_letter_code
_entity_poly.pdbx_strand_id
1 'polypeptide(L)'
;MSRLEIILSSILFLSICFNVGIFIYARASISRLLFVSEELGDLQNMIDAFAKHVKSVYELEMFYGDVTLEHLLNHAVSFNEQLETFEHIYSLTEDEAPNEQLIEDEEFDSNEEEDTPPPSED
;
A
#
# COMPACT_ATOMS: atom_id res chain seq x y z
N MET A 1 -30.50 -48.31 -19.60
CA MET A 1 -29.54 -47.54 -18.79
C MET A 1 -28.77 -48.52 -17.93
N SER A 2 -27.54 -48.83 -18.32
CA SER A 2 -26.69 -49.69 -17.48
C SER A 2 -26.38 -48.96 -16.16
N ARG A 3 -26.18 -49.70 -15.05
CA ARG A 3 -25.90 -49.09 -13.74
C ARG A 3 -24.68 -48.15 -13.78
N LEU A 4 -23.72 -48.45 -14.66
CA LEU A 4 -22.52 -47.65 -14.88
C LEU A 4 -22.82 -46.30 -15.56
N GLU A 5 -23.70 -46.26 -16.56
CA GLU A 5 -24.11 -45.01 -17.23
C GLU A 5 -24.74 -44.03 -16.24
N ILE A 6 -25.58 -44.52 -15.31
CA ILE A 6 -26.26 -43.71 -14.31
C ILE A 6 -25.25 -43.10 -13.32
N ILE A 7 -24.28 -43.89 -12.87
CA ILE A 7 -23.22 -43.43 -11.96
C ILE A 7 -22.32 -42.39 -12.65
N LEU A 8 -21.89 -42.66 -13.89
CA LEU A 8 -21.04 -41.74 -14.65
C LEU A 8 -21.75 -40.41 -14.93
N SER A 9 -23.03 -40.45 -15.29
CA SER A 9 -23.82 -39.24 -15.56
C SER A 9 -24.01 -38.41 -14.28
N SER A 10 -24.22 -39.08 -13.15
CA SER A 10 -24.39 -38.41 -11.84
C SER A 10 -23.11 -37.70 -11.39
N ILE A 11 -21.94 -38.34 -11.55
CA ILE A 11 -20.67 -37.73 -11.14
C ILE A 11 -20.26 -36.59 -12.08
N LEU A 12 -20.55 -36.72 -13.38
CA LEU A 12 -20.32 -35.65 -14.35
C LEU A 12 -21.18 -34.43 -14.04
N PHE A 13 -22.46 -34.63 -13.74
CA PHE A 13 -23.35 -33.54 -13.35
C PHE A 13 -22.87 -32.83 -12.09
N LEU A 14 -22.46 -33.58 -11.07
CA LEU A 14 -21.90 -33.01 -9.84
C LEU A 14 -20.61 -32.21 -10.11
N SER A 15 -19.74 -32.74 -10.98
CA SER A 15 -18.50 -32.06 -11.38
C SER A 15 -18.79 -30.74 -12.10
N ILE A 16 -19.76 -30.71 -13.01
CA ILE A 16 -20.17 -29.48 -13.71
C ILE A 16 -20.70 -28.45 -12.71
N CYS A 17 -21.61 -28.84 -11.82
CA CYS A 17 -22.15 -27.95 -10.79
C CYS A 17 -21.03 -27.39 -9.89
N PHE A 18 -20.07 -28.23 -9.51
CA PHE A 18 -18.94 -27.81 -8.69
C PHE A 18 -18.03 -26.82 -9.40
N ASN A 19 -17.69 -27.07 -10.68
CA ASN A 19 -16.90 -26.15 -11.49
C ASN A 19 -17.59 -24.79 -11.67
N VAL A 20 -18.90 -24.80 -11.95
CA VAL A 20 -19.69 -23.56 -12.06
C VAL A 20 -19.70 -22.81 -10.71
N GLY A 21 -19.87 -23.53 -9.60
CA GLY A 21 -19.80 -22.95 -8.26
C GLY A 21 -18.45 -22.29 -7.97
N ILE A 22 -17.35 -22.96 -8.29
CA ILE A 22 -15.99 -22.40 -8.17
C ILE A 22 -15.84 -21.17 -9.03
N PHE A 23 -16.32 -21.20 -10.27
CA PHE A 23 -16.19 -20.06 -11.19
C PHE A 23 -16.90 -18.80 -10.66
N ILE A 24 -18.13 -18.96 -10.15
CA ILE A 24 -18.88 -17.86 -9.54
C ILE A 24 -18.17 -17.35 -8.27
N TYR A 25 -17.70 -18.26 -7.43
CA TYR A 25 -16.98 -17.90 -6.21
C TYR A 25 -15.67 -17.17 -6.51
N ALA A 26 -14.88 -17.66 -7.47
CA ALA A 26 -13.64 -17.02 -7.89
C ALA A 26 -13.91 -15.59 -8.41
N ARG A 27 -14.94 -15.41 -9.24
CA ARG A 27 -15.34 -14.08 -9.73
C ARG A 27 -15.75 -13.14 -8.60
N ALA A 28 -16.52 -13.65 -7.63
CA ALA A 28 -16.92 -12.87 -6.46
C ALA A 28 -15.73 -12.50 -5.56
N SER A 29 -14.79 -13.42 -5.36
CA SER A 29 -13.59 -13.20 -4.55
C SER A 29 -12.65 -12.18 -5.19
N ILE A 30 -12.43 -12.25 -6.51
CA ILE A 30 -11.64 -11.25 -7.24
C ILE A 30 -12.26 -9.87 -7.04
N SER A 31 -13.56 -9.70 -7.29
CA SER A 31 -14.22 -8.40 -7.11
C SER A 31 -14.09 -7.83 -5.70
N ARG A 32 -14.09 -8.68 -4.66
CA ARG A 32 -13.87 -8.23 -3.28
C ARG A 32 -12.42 -7.81 -3.02
N LEU A 33 -11.46 -8.54 -3.58
CA LEU A 33 -10.04 -8.19 -3.46
C LEU A 33 -9.76 -6.85 -4.14
N LEU A 34 -10.38 -6.58 -5.29
CA LEU A 34 -10.26 -5.29 -5.97
C LEU A 34 -10.80 -4.14 -5.14
N PHE A 35 -12.00 -4.30 -4.57
CA PHE A 35 -12.56 -3.31 -3.67
C PHE A 35 -11.64 -3.04 -2.47
N VAL A 36 -11.11 -4.09 -1.84
CA VAL A 36 -10.14 -3.92 -0.74
C VAL A 36 -8.87 -3.20 -1.20
N SER A 37 -8.41 -3.47 -2.43
CA SER A 37 -7.24 -2.80 -3.00
C SER A 37 -7.46 -1.31 -3.21
N GLU A 38 -8.64 -0.91 -3.69
CA GLU A 38 -9.04 0.50 -3.88
C GLU A 38 -9.06 1.23 -2.53
N GLU A 39 -9.70 0.65 -1.51
CA GLU A 39 -9.75 1.22 -0.16
C GLU A 39 -8.36 1.32 0.49
N LEU A 40 -7.43 0.42 0.15
CA LEU A 40 -6.04 0.50 0.61
C LEU A 40 -5.27 1.65 -0.05
N GLY A 41 -5.56 1.96 -1.33
CA GLY A 41 -4.99 3.13 -2.01
C GLY A 41 -5.49 4.44 -1.37
N ASP A 42 -6.78 4.52 -1.07
CA ASP A 42 -7.35 5.66 -0.33
C ASP A 42 -6.72 5.82 1.07
N LEU A 43 -6.47 4.71 1.76
CA LEU A 43 -5.77 4.70 3.04
C LEU A 43 -4.32 5.21 2.90
N GLN A 44 -3.60 4.79 1.85
CA GLN A 44 -2.24 5.25 1.56
C GLN A 44 -2.22 6.77 1.37
N ASN A 45 -3.13 7.30 0.54
CA ASN A 45 -3.28 8.75 0.32
C ASN A 45 -3.53 9.51 1.63
N MET A 46 -4.36 8.95 2.52
CA MET A 46 -4.63 9.57 3.83
C MET A 46 -3.39 9.60 4.73
N ILE A 47 -2.57 8.54 4.71
CA ILE A 47 -1.34 8.44 5.51
C ILE A 47 -0.25 9.35 4.95
N ASP A 48 -0.14 9.47 3.63
CA ASP A 48 0.77 10.43 2.99
C ASP A 48 0.41 11.88 3.37
N ALA A 49 -0.89 12.21 3.30
CA ALA A 49 -1.37 13.53 3.75
C ALA A 49 -1.09 13.78 5.24
N PHE A 50 -1.24 12.74 6.08
CA PHE A 50 -0.88 12.82 7.50
C PHE A 50 0.63 13.04 7.70
N ALA A 51 1.49 12.30 6.99
CA ALA A 51 2.94 12.45 7.06
C ALA A 51 3.37 13.87 6.65
N LYS A 52 2.82 14.40 5.55
CA LYS A 52 3.04 15.78 5.10
C LYS A 52 2.61 16.81 6.14
N HIS A 53 1.47 16.58 6.81
CA HIS A 53 1.01 17.47 7.87
C HIS A 53 1.95 17.45 9.08
N VAL A 54 2.36 16.26 9.55
CA VAL A 54 3.31 16.13 10.67
C VAL A 54 4.65 16.78 10.32
N LYS A 55 5.15 16.61 9.09
CA LYS A 55 6.36 17.29 8.60
C LYS A 55 6.22 18.82 8.71
N SER A 56 5.11 19.38 8.24
CA SER A 56 4.85 20.82 8.33
C SER A 56 4.82 21.34 9.77
N VAL A 57 4.38 20.51 10.73
CA VAL A 57 4.35 20.86 12.16
C VAL A 57 5.75 20.74 12.77
N TYR A 58 6.53 19.72 12.41
CA TYR A 58 7.91 19.54 12.86
C TYR A 58 8.83 20.68 12.41
N GLU A 59 8.59 21.23 11.22
CA GLU A 59 9.33 22.36 10.65
C GLU A 59 9.02 23.71 11.33
N LEU A 60 8.01 23.79 12.21
CA LEU A 60 7.72 25.01 12.97
C LEU A 60 8.79 25.25 14.04
N GLU A 61 9.24 26.51 14.18
CA GLU A 61 10.29 26.90 15.15
C GLU A 61 10.03 26.44 16.59
N MET A 62 8.77 26.31 17.00
CA MET A 62 8.41 25.87 18.37
C MET A 62 8.50 24.36 18.59
N PHE A 63 8.60 23.57 17.53
CA PHE A 63 8.59 22.11 17.52
C PHE A 63 9.83 21.49 16.87
N TYR A 64 10.70 22.33 16.30
CA TYR A 64 11.96 21.90 15.68
C TYR A 64 12.88 21.22 16.70
N GLY A 65 13.34 20.01 16.37
CA GLY A 65 14.15 19.18 17.28
C GLY A 65 13.35 18.37 18.31
N ASP A 66 12.02 18.34 18.22
CA ASP A 66 11.21 17.43 19.03
C ASP A 66 11.35 15.98 18.53
N VAL A 67 12.02 15.16 19.34
CA VAL A 67 12.29 13.75 19.07
C VAL A 67 11.01 12.92 18.90
N THR A 68 9.92 13.30 19.57
CA THR A 68 8.63 12.58 19.47
C THR A 68 7.98 12.82 18.12
N LEU A 69 7.99 14.06 17.63
CA LEU A 69 7.47 14.41 16.30
C LEU A 69 8.31 13.80 15.18
N GLU A 70 9.63 13.75 15.35
CA GLU A 70 10.54 13.06 14.44
C GLU A 70 10.20 11.57 14.34
N HIS A 71 10.06 10.88 15.48
CA HIS A 71 9.66 9.48 15.49
C HIS A 71 8.27 9.26 14.88
N LEU A 72 7.32 10.17 15.12
CA LEU A 72 5.98 10.09 14.54
C LEU A 72 6.02 10.25 13.02
N LEU A 73 6.84 11.17 12.50
CA LEU A 73 7.05 11.34 11.07
C LEU A 73 7.68 10.08 10.46
N ASN A 74 8.73 9.55 11.08
CA ASN A 74 9.38 8.32 10.63
C ASN A 74 8.42 7.12 10.61
N HIS A 75 7.52 7.02 11.59
CA HIS A 75 6.49 5.99 11.61
C HIS A 75 5.47 6.18 10.48
N ALA A 76 5.07 7.41 10.17
CA ALA A 76 4.14 7.70 9.09
C ALA A 76 4.74 7.35 7.72
N VAL A 77 6.02 7.68 7.50
CA VAL A 77 6.76 7.34 6.27
C VAL A 77 6.93 5.83 6.13
N SER A 78 7.41 5.14 7.17
CA SER A 78 7.57 3.68 7.15
C SER A 78 6.25 2.94 6.95
N PHE A 79 5.13 3.49 7.42
CA PHE A 79 3.82 2.92 7.18
C PHE A 79 3.36 3.11 5.73
N ASN A 80 3.74 4.23 5.10
CA ASN A 80 3.47 4.50 3.69
C ASN A 80 4.23 3.52 2.77
N GLU A 81 5.52 3.28 3.04
CA GLU A 81 6.35 2.28 2.33
C GLU A 81 5.75 0.87 2.41
N GLN A 82 5.20 0.49 3.56
CA GLN A 82 4.53 -0.79 3.71
C GLN A 82 3.24 -0.89 2.89
N LEU A 83 2.52 0.22 2.72
CA LEU A 83 1.31 0.27 1.89
C LEU A 83 1.62 0.24 0.39
N GLU A 84 2.74 0.80 -0.03
CA GLU A 84 3.23 0.75 -1.42
C GLU A 84 3.45 -0.69 -1.90
N THR A 85 3.82 -1.62 -1.01
CA THR A 85 3.90 -3.05 -1.36
C THR A 85 2.56 -3.64 -1.82
N PHE A 86 1.43 -3.05 -1.43
CA PHE A 86 0.09 -3.47 -1.85
C PHE A 86 -0.36 -2.82 -3.18
N GLU A 87 0.33 -1.78 -3.66
CA GLU A 87 0.07 -1.08 -4.93
C GLU A 87 0.22 -2.00 -6.15
N HIS A 88 1.09 -3.00 -6.09
CA HIS A 88 1.30 -3.94 -7.19
C HIS A 88 0.00 -4.69 -7.57
N ILE A 89 -0.90 -4.93 -6.62
CA ILE A 89 -2.20 -5.56 -6.88
C ILE A 89 -3.18 -4.57 -7.52
N TYR A 90 -3.10 -3.29 -7.13
CA TYR A 90 -3.92 -2.21 -7.67
C TYR A 90 -3.61 -1.92 -9.15
N SER A 91 -2.34 -1.70 -9.49
CA SER A 91 -1.88 -1.38 -10.86
C SER A 91 -2.22 -2.46 -11.90
N LEU A 92 -2.37 -3.72 -11.47
CA LEU A 92 -2.76 -4.82 -12.35
C LEU A 92 -4.25 -4.84 -12.70
N THR A 93 -5.06 -4.02 -12.02
CA THR A 93 -6.51 -4.07 -12.16
C THR A 93 -7.21 -2.75 -12.41
N GLU A 94 -6.47 -1.64 -12.36
CA GLU A 94 -6.93 -0.38 -12.93
C GLU A 94 -6.71 -0.41 -14.45
N ASP A 95 -7.80 -0.52 -15.22
CA ASP A 95 -7.76 -0.40 -16.68
C ASP A 95 -7.23 1.01 -17.06
N GLU A 96 -6.08 1.05 -17.75
CA GLU A 96 -5.50 2.18 -18.51
C GLU A 96 -6.07 3.58 -18.18
N ALA A 97 -5.67 4.15 -17.05
CA ALA A 97 -5.63 5.60 -16.87
C ALA A 97 -4.16 6.00 -16.63
N PRO A 98 -3.54 6.83 -17.48
CA PRO A 98 -2.15 7.20 -17.31
C PRO A 98 -2.03 8.16 -16.13
N ASN A 99 -1.68 7.63 -14.95
CA ASN A 99 -1.37 8.47 -13.82
C ASN A 99 0.11 8.88 -13.90
N GLU A 100 0.36 9.98 -14.61
CA GLU A 100 1.60 10.75 -14.48
C GLU A 100 1.67 11.34 -13.07
N GLN A 101 2.27 10.62 -12.12
CA GLN A 101 2.83 11.25 -10.93
C GLN A 101 4.26 10.77 -10.74
N LEU A 102 5.15 11.61 -11.28
CA LEU A 102 6.58 11.66 -11.04
C LEU A 102 6.82 11.74 -9.54
N ILE A 103 7.55 10.78 -8.99
CA ILE A 103 8.32 10.99 -7.77
C ILE A 103 9.77 11.01 -8.25
N GLU A 104 10.31 12.23 -8.37
CA GLU A 104 11.75 12.47 -8.41
C GLU A 104 12.29 12.08 -7.04
N ASP A 105 13.02 10.96 -6.99
CA ASP A 105 13.86 10.60 -5.86
C ASP A 105 14.94 11.68 -5.70
N GLU A 106 14.70 12.68 -4.84
CA GLU A 106 15.79 13.50 -4.32
C GLU A 106 16.60 12.65 -3.32
N GLU A 107 17.73 12.10 -3.80
CA GLU A 107 18.82 11.58 -2.96
C GLU A 107 19.27 12.68 -1.98
N PHE A 108 18.92 12.52 -0.69
CA PHE A 108 19.46 13.33 0.39
C PHE A 108 20.86 12.81 0.77
N ASP A 109 21.89 13.35 0.14
CA ASP A 109 23.30 13.21 0.54
C ASP A 109 23.54 14.06 1.80
N SER A 110 23.64 13.40 2.96
CA SER A 110 24.02 14.02 4.23
C SER A 110 25.48 13.74 4.55
N ASN A 111 26.39 14.43 3.86
CA ASN A 111 27.74 14.68 4.34
C ASN A 111 27.96 16.18 4.48
N GLU A 112 27.86 16.72 5.70
CA GLU A 112 28.61 17.93 6.06
C GLU A 112 28.87 17.99 7.58
N GLU A 113 30.09 17.58 7.88
CA GLU A 113 31.05 18.01 8.90
C GLU A 113 30.57 18.71 10.19
N GLU A 114 30.92 18.03 11.28
CA GLU A 114 31.13 18.49 12.65
C GLU A 114 32.01 19.75 12.72
N ASP A 115 31.43 20.92 13.04
CA ASP A 115 32.20 22.06 13.56
C ASP A 115 31.70 22.44 14.95
N THR A 116 32.52 22.11 15.95
CA THR A 116 32.30 22.43 17.36
C THR A 116 33.01 23.73 17.69
N PRO A 117 32.35 24.78 18.24
CA PRO A 117 33.06 25.88 18.90
C PRO A 117 33.37 25.44 20.34
N PRO A 118 34.50 25.83 21.03
CA PRO A 118 34.88 27.23 21.32
C PRO A 118 36.45 27.34 21.56
N PRO A 119 37.11 28.30 22.29
CA PRO A 119 36.67 29.29 23.28
C PRO A 119 37.07 30.76 23.04
N SER A 120 36.34 31.63 23.74
CA SER A 120 36.62 33.04 23.96
C SER A 120 37.96 33.29 24.65
N GLU A 121 38.77 34.20 24.12
CA GLU A 121 39.85 34.86 24.86
C GLU A 121 39.81 36.38 24.60
N ASP A 122 39.82 37.11 25.73
CA ASP A 122 40.00 38.56 26.00
C ASP A 122 38.94 39.60 25.56
#